data_AF-A0A974Z970-F1
#
_entry.id   AF-A0A974Z970-F1
#
_cell.length_a   1.000
_cell.length_b   1.000
_cell.length_c   1.000
_cell.angle_alpha   90.00
_cell.angle_beta   90.00
_cell.angle_gamma   90.00
#
_symmetry.space_group_name_H-M   'P 1'
#
loop_
_entity.id
_entity.type
_entity.pdbx_description
1 polymer ?
#
loop_
_entity_poly.entity_id
_entity_poly.type
_entity_poly.pdbx_seq_one_letter_code
_entity_poly.pdbx_strand_id
1 'polypeptide(L)'
;MGTPLGSGFYSTGEPVAWAHRDAGDVLDFAAHRHFGAAAEAEKVDFMFCGETLSLPEAGGEVVEAHSAGWFDSLTMYSALAAVTSKVGLMATVNTSYYDPYEPARQYASLDAISGGRGGCNLVTSAAPGTAANFTAGEVPRAERYPRATEFTDLLKRLWGSGPDGVSVHGQFFDVRTDAGLPPSPQGHPVLMQAGESPAGRDFAASGAALVFTGFESVERDSRSTPTSSSGSPRVGATRRR
;
A
#
# COMPACT_ATOMS: atom_id res chain seq x y z
N MET A 1 -19.51 -12.15 6.62
CA MET A 1 -18.53 -11.04 6.59
C MET A 1 -19.22 -9.87 5.90
N GLY A 2 -19.17 -8.68 6.51
CA GLY A 2 -19.68 -7.46 5.86
C GLY A 2 -18.67 -6.92 4.84
N THR A 3 -19.11 -6.00 3.99
CA THR A 3 -18.23 -5.26 3.06
C THR A 3 -17.29 -4.37 3.87
N PRO A 4 -15.96 -4.41 3.67
CA PRO A 4 -15.03 -3.56 4.41
C PRO A 4 -15.22 -2.09 4.01
N LEU A 5 -15.27 -1.21 5.00
CA LEU A 5 -15.35 0.24 4.83
C LEU A 5 -13.96 0.85 5.01
N GLY A 6 -13.35 1.28 3.90
CA GLY A 6 -12.08 2.00 3.91
C GLY A 6 -12.29 3.51 3.81
N SER A 7 -11.40 4.29 4.44
CA SER A 7 -11.28 5.73 4.20
C SER A 7 -9.95 6.02 3.52
N GLY A 8 -9.99 6.60 2.33
CA GLY A 8 -8.81 6.99 1.55
C GLY A 8 -8.60 8.50 1.59
N PHE A 9 -7.36 8.93 1.83
CA PHE A 9 -6.93 10.30 1.58
C PHE A 9 -5.86 10.28 0.50
N TYR A 10 -6.04 11.12 -0.51
CA TYR A 10 -5.06 11.32 -1.57
C TYR A 10 -4.17 12.52 -1.24
N SER A 11 -2.94 12.50 -1.75
CA SER A 11 -2.01 13.64 -1.75
C SER A 11 -2.55 14.91 -2.43
N THR A 12 -3.68 14.80 -3.11
CA THR A 12 -4.49 15.92 -3.60
C THR A 12 -5.88 15.78 -3.01
N GLY A 13 -6.27 16.67 -2.10
CA GLY A 13 -7.66 16.74 -1.65
C GLY A 13 -8.59 17.10 -2.81
N GLU A 14 -9.91 17.10 -2.56
CA GLU A 14 -10.85 17.78 -3.46
C GLU A 14 -10.36 19.22 -3.70
N PRO A 15 -10.26 19.70 -4.95
CA PRO A 15 -9.48 20.89 -5.35
C PRO A 15 -9.89 22.22 -4.68
N VAL A 16 -10.95 22.22 -3.87
CA VAL A 16 -11.48 23.38 -3.16
C VAL A 16 -11.71 23.15 -1.66
N ALA A 17 -11.60 21.91 -1.16
CA ALA A 17 -11.95 21.59 0.23
C ALA A 17 -10.97 22.23 1.25
N TRP A 18 -9.71 22.40 0.86
CA TRP A 18 -8.66 23.03 1.67
C TRP A 18 -8.87 24.53 1.89
N ALA A 19 -9.63 25.21 1.02
CA ALA A 19 -9.94 26.64 1.15
C ALA A 19 -11.06 26.89 2.17
N HIS A 20 -11.67 25.85 2.71
CA HIS A 20 -12.66 25.98 3.76
C HIS A 20 -12.00 26.47 5.05
N ARG A 21 -12.60 27.42 5.76
CA ARG A 21 -12.04 27.99 7.00
C ARG A 21 -11.81 26.97 8.12
N ASP A 22 -12.54 25.85 8.06
CA ASP A 22 -12.46 24.76 9.03
C ASP A 22 -11.59 23.60 8.49
N ALA A 23 -10.92 23.79 7.34
CA ALA A 23 -9.93 22.84 6.83
C ALA A 23 -8.70 22.87 7.74
N GLY A 24 -8.33 21.71 8.30
CA GLY A 24 -7.12 21.56 9.08
C GLY A 24 -5.85 21.60 8.23
N ASP A 25 -4.70 21.61 8.89
CA ASP A 25 -3.39 21.50 8.23
C ASP A 25 -2.97 20.03 8.12
N VAL A 26 -2.65 19.58 6.90
CA VAL A 26 -2.16 18.23 6.63
C VAL A 26 -0.78 17.96 7.24
N LEU A 27 -0.06 19.00 7.65
CA LEU A 27 1.23 18.91 8.36
C LEU A 27 1.08 18.97 9.88
N ASP A 28 -0.13 19.17 10.40
CA ASP A 28 -0.40 19.05 11.82
C ASP A 28 -0.78 17.60 12.17
N PHE A 29 0.08 16.93 12.93
CA PHE A 29 -0.21 15.57 13.41
C PHE A 29 -1.49 15.50 14.25
N ALA A 30 -1.90 16.60 14.91
CA ALA A 30 -3.15 16.62 15.65
C ALA A 30 -4.38 16.42 14.74
N ALA A 31 -4.33 16.88 13.49
CA ALA A 31 -5.39 16.65 12.50
C ALA A 31 -5.49 15.16 12.13
N HIS A 32 -4.35 14.50 11.89
CA HIS A 32 -4.29 13.05 11.62
C HIS A 32 -4.79 12.24 12.80
N ARG A 33 -4.40 12.61 14.03
CA ARG A 33 -4.89 11.96 15.26
C ARG A 33 -6.40 12.12 15.42
N HIS A 34 -6.94 13.32 15.18
CA HIS A 34 -8.38 13.55 15.22
C HIS A 34 -9.11 12.68 14.21
N PHE A 35 -8.59 12.63 12.98
CA PHE A 35 -9.16 11.82 11.92
C PHE A 35 -9.11 10.32 12.25
N GLY A 36 -8.00 9.81 12.76
CA GLY A 36 -7.88 8.42 13.22
C GLY A 36 -8.88 8.07 14.33
N ALA A 37 -9.08 8.96 15.30
CA ALA A 37 -10.07 8.76 16.36
C ALA A 37 -11.52 8.74 15.82
N ALA A 38 -11.83 9.62 14.86
CA ALA A 38 -13.13 9.64 14.20
C ALA A 38 -13.37 8.36 13.39
N ALA A 39 -12.36 7.89 12.63
CA ALA A 39 -12.43 6.64 11.89
C ALA A 39 -12.77 5.44 12.80
N GLU A 40 -12.17 5.37 14.00
CA GLU A 40 -12.50 4.32 14.97
C GLU A 40 -13.91 4.45 15.56
N ALA A 41 -14.36 5.67 15.84
CA ALA A 41 -15.71 5.91 16.36
C ALA A 41 -16.78 5.48 15.37
N GLU A 42 -16.55 5.75 14.08
CA GLU A 42 -17.43 5.41 12.97
C GLU A 42 -17.22 4.00 12.40
N LYS A 43 -16.34 3.21 13.03
CA LYS A 43 -16.07 1.79 12.67
C LYS A 43 -15.55 1.63 11.23
N VAL A 44 -14.75 2.57 10.77
CA VAL A 44 -13.96 2.42 9.55
C VAL A 44 -12.95 1.28 9.78
N ASP A 45 -12.89 0.34 8.84
CA ASP A 45 -12.02 -0.84 8.96
C ASP A 45 -10.55 -0.47 8.77
N PHE A 46 -10.25 0.41 7.82
CA PHE A 46 -8.89 0.85 7.54
C PHE A 46 -8.82 2.26 6.96
N MET A 47 -7.70 2.92 7.24
CA MET A 47 -7.29 4.16 6.61
C MET A 47 -6.21 3.88 5.58
N PHE A 48 -6.29 4.57 4.46
CA PHE A 48 -5.37 4.46 3.34
C PHE A 48 -4.88 5.84 2.91
N CYS A 49 -3.58 5.97 2.66
CA CYS A 49 -2.96 7.19 2.14
C CYS A 49 -2.37 6.93 0.75
N GLY A 50 -2.98 7.50 -0.28
CA GLY A 50 -2.45 7.49 -1.63
C GLY A 50 -1.30 8.49 -1.75
N GLU A 51 -0.08 7.98 -1.88
CA GLU A 51 1.14 8.79 -1.91
C GLU A 51 1.73 8.88 -3.32
N THR A 52 2.16 10.08 -3.70
CA THR A 52 2.93 10.34 -4.93
C THR A 52 4.32 10.82 -4.56
N LEU A 53 5.34 10.35 -5.29
CA LEU A 53 6.75 10.66 -5.02
C LEU A 53 7.25 11.87 -5.82
N SER A 54 6.34 12.67 -6.36
CA SER A 54 6.59 13.95 -7.03
C SER A 54 5.44 14.90 -6.73
N LEU A 55 5.68 16.19 -6.97
CA LEU A 55 4.63 17.19 -6.88
C LEU A 55 3.60 16.97 -8.00
N PRO A 56 2.30 17.19 -7.75
CA PRO A 56 1.30 17.16 -8.79
C PRO A 56 1.56 18.25 -9.84
N GLU A 57 1.58 17.84 -11.10
CA GLU A 57 1.75 18.73 -12.26
C GLU A 57 0.53 18.65 -13.19
N ALA A 58 0.09 19.79 -13.71
CA ALA A 58 -0.89 19.89 -14.79
C ALA A 58 -0.39 20.89 -15.82
N GLY A 59 -0.29 20.45 -17.06
CA GLY A 59 0.25 21.29 -18.14
C GLY A 59 1.74 21.64 -17.97
N GLY A 60 2.50 20.90 -17.16
CA GLY A 60 3.93 21.15 -16.90
C GLY A 60 4.18 22.19 -15.80
N GLU A 61 3.14 22.67 -15.14
CA GLU A 61 3.22 23.56 -13.98
C GLU A 61 2.80 22.80 -12.72
N VAL A 62 3.48 23.07 -11.60
CA VAL A 62 3.08 22.55 -10.29
C VAL A 62 1.74 23.18 -9.93
N VAL A 63 0.71 22.35 -9.77
CA VAL A 63 -0.69 22.84 -9.66
C VAL A 63 -1.03 23.27 -8.25
N GLU A 64 -0.30 22.77 -7.24
CA GLU A 64 -0.65 22.98 -5.84
C GLU A 64 0.58 23.26 -4.97
N ALA A 65 0.61 24.46 -4.38
CA ALA A 65 1.66 24.88 -3.44
C ALA A 65 1.58 24.14 -2.08
N HIS A 66 0.41 23.61 -1.71
CA HIS A 66 0.21 22.83 -0.47
C HIS A 66 0.59 21.35 -0.62
N SER A 67 0.93 20.89 -1.83
CA SER A 67 1.50 19.56 -2.06
C SER A 67 2.98 19.47 -1.66
N ALA A 68 3.64 20.60 -1.41
CA ALA A 68 5.03 20.66 -0.99
C ALA A 68 5.17 20.50 0.53
N GLY A 69 5.08 19.27 1.04
CA GLY A 69 5.46 19.00 2.44
C GLY A 69 4.83 17.81 3.16
N TRP A 70 4.06 16.95 2.48
CA TRP A 70 3.30 15.88 3.12
C TRP A 70 4.19 14.96 3.97
N PHE A 71 3.64 14.45 5.07
CA PHE A 71 4.32 13.38 5.78
C PHE A 71 4.42 12.14 4.89
N ASP A 72 5.58 11.49 4.93
CA ASP A 72 5.73 10.10 4.51
C ASP A 72 4.63 9.25 5.20
N SER A 73 3.85 8.52 4.40
CA SER A 73 2.65 7.83 4.89
C SER A 73 2.98 6.77 5.94
N LEU A 74 4.11 6.08 5.79
CA LEU A 74 4.58 5.08 6.74
C LEU A 74 4.96 5.72 8.08
N THR A 75 5.67 6.84 8.07
CA THR A 75 6.05 7.59 9.28
C THR A 75 4.82 8.10 10.02
N MET A 76 3.88 8.70 9.29
CA MET A 76 2.62 9.20 9.84
C MET A 76 1.77 8.07 10.44
N TYR A 77 1.65 6.93 9.75
CA TYR A 77 0.93 5.77 10.29
C TYR A 77 1.65 5.07 11.44
N SER A 78 2.97 5.11 11.49
CA SER A 78 3.72 4.62 12.66
C SER A 78 3.42 5.46 13.91
N ALA A 79 3.25 6.78 13.76
CA ALA A 79 2.81 7.65 14.85
C ALA A 79 1.34 7.41 15.23
N LEU A 80 0.45 7.23 14.25
CA LEU A 80 -0.95 6.91 14.51
C LEU A 80 -1.14 5.55 15.18
N ALA A 81 -0.28 4.57 14.90
CA ALA A 81 -0.33 3.25 15.53
C ALA A 81 -0.28 3.32 17.06
N ALA A 82 0.45 4.29 17.61
CA ALA A 82 0.58 4.48 19.06
C ALA A 82 -0.63 5.16 19.73
N VAL A 83 -1.50 5.82 18.96
CA VAL A 83 -2.64 6.61 19.46
C VAL A 83 -4.00 6.14 18.94
N THR A 84 -4.02 5.00 18.24
CA THR A 84 -5.21 4.29 17.74
C THR A 84 -5.14 2.83 18.18
N SER A 85 -6.27 2.13 18.17
CA SER A 85 -6.41 0.77 18.73
C SER A 85 -7.12 -0.25 17.84
N LYS A 86 -7.81 0.19 16.78
CA LYS A 86 -8.74 -0.61 15.97
C LYS A 86 -8.53 -0.43 14.48
N VAL A 87 -8.40 0.82 14.00
CA VAL A 87 -8.38 1.10 12.57
C VAL A 87 -7.10 0.54 11.91
N GLY A 88 -7.26 -0.10 10.75
CA GLY A 88 -6.14 -0.54 9.91
C GLY A 88 -5.35 0.63 9.32
N LEU A 89 -4.05 0.46 9.14
CA LEU A 89 -3.11 1.53 8.75
C LEU A 89 -2.36 1.14 7.47
N MET A 90 -2.89 1.54 6.32
CA MET A 90 -2.42 1.13 4.99
C MET A 90 -1.47 2.17 4.37
N ALA A 91 -0.18 2.10 4.70
CA ALA A 91 0.85 2.98 4.14
C ALA A 91 1.19 2.58 2.69
N THR A 92 1.52 3.55 1.84
CA THR A 92 1.89 3.28 0.44
C THR A 92 3.39 3.02 0.31
N VAL A 93 3.77 1.98 -0.43
CA VAL A 93 5.16 1.70 -0.84
C VAL A 93 5.28 1.66 -2.34
N ASN A 94 6.37 2.23 -2.84
CA ASN A 94 6.69 2.20 -4.25
C ASN A 94 7.59 1.03 -4.62
N THR A 95 7.09 0.11 -5.42
CA THR A 95 7.83 -1.10 -5.84
C THR A 95 8.81 -0.86 -6.98
N SER A 96 8.79 0.33 -7.61
CA SER A 96 9.72 0.67 -8.70
C SER A 96 11.01 1.29 -8.18
N TYR A 97 10.94 2.14 -7.16
CA TYR A 97 12.08 2.94 -6.69
C TYR A 97 12.75 2.45 -5.42
N TYR A 98 12.09 1.63 -4.59
CA TYR A 98 12.70 1.10 -3.38
C TYR A 98 13.37 -0.26 -3.61
N ASP A 99 14.44 -0.52 -2.86
CA ASP A 99 14.94 -1.87 -2.61
C ASP A 99 14.09 -2.54 -1.51
N PRO A 100 13.79 -3.85 -1.59
CA PRO A 100 12.72 -4.48 -0.80
C PRO A 100 13.05 -4.72 0.67
N TYR A 101 14.33 -4.81 1.05
CA TYR A 101 14.69 -5.16 2.42
C TYR A 101 14.27 -4.09 3.45
N GLU A 102 14.52 -2.82 3.16
CA GLU A 102 14.20 -1.73 4.09
C GLU A 102 12.67 -1.57 4.28
N PRO A 103 11.84 -1.53 3.21
CA PRO A 103 10.39 -1.62 3.35
C PRO A 103 9.93 -2.88 4.09
N ALA A 104 10.50 -4.06 3.84
CA ALA A 104 10.12 -5.25 4.60
C ALA A 104 10.29 -5.03 6.11
N ARG A 105 11.42 -4.47 6.54
CA ARG A 105 11.71 -4.15 7.94
C ARG A 105 10.75 -3.10 8.50
N GLN A 106 10.50 -2.04 7.74
CA GLN A 106 9.62 -0.94 8.12
C GLN A 106 8.17 -1.40 8.32
N TYR A 107 7.61 -2.13 7.36
CA TYR A 107 6.23 -2.61 7.43
C TYR A 107 6.05 -3.70 8.48
N ALA A 108 7.05 -4.57 8.69
CA ALA A 108 7.04 -5.51 9.82
C ALA A 108 7.02 -4.76 11.16
N SER A 109 7.77 -3.65 11.27
CA SER A 109 7.80 -2.83 12.48
C SER A 109 6.47 -2.11 12.72
N LEU A 110 5.89 -1.48 11.68
CA LEU A 110 4.55 -0.88 11.78
C LEU A 110 3.52 -1.91 12.24
N ASP A 111 3.56 -3.11 11.67
CA ASP A 111 2.60 -4.15 12.00
C ASP A 111 2.76 -4.65 13.45
N ALA A 112 3.99 -4.84 13.90
CA ALA A 112 4.28 -5.19 15.29
C ALA A 112 3.85 -4.08 16.27
N ILE A 113 4.19 -2.81 15.98
CA ILE A 113 3.84 -1.64 16.81
C ILE A 113 2.31 -1.47 16.91
N SER A 114 1.61 -1.65 15.79
CA SER A 114 0.17 -1.46 15.71
C SER A 114 -0.64 -2.65 16.25
N GLY A 115 0.02 -3.78 16.56
CA GLY A 115 -0.63 -4.99 17.04
C GLY A 115 -1.38 -5.77 15.95
N GLY A 116 -0.85 -5.81 14.73
CA GLY A 116 -1.47 -6.54 13.61
C GLY A 116 -2.40 -5.69 12.73
N ARG A 117 -2.26 -4.36 12.75
CA ARG A 117 -3.10 -3.43 11.97
C ARG A 117 -2.34 -2.79 10.81
N GLY A 118 -1.06 -3.12 10.63
CA GLY A 118 -0.22 -2.55 9.58
C GLY A 118 -0.54 -3.16 8.23
N GLY A 119 -0.52 -2.35 7.19
CA GLY A 119 -0.63 -2.86 5.83
C GLY A 119 0.04 -1.96 4.81
N CYS A 120 0.19 -2.51 3.62
CA CYS A 120 1.02 -2.02 2.54
C CYS A 120 0.20 -1.89 1.27
N ASN A 121 0.02 -0.66 0.78
CA ASN A 121 -0.48 -0.40 -0.56
C ASN A 121 0.68 -0.38 -1.56
N LEU A 122 0.71 -1.34 -2.48
CA LEU A 122 1.77 -1.53 -3.46
C LEU A 122 1.50 -0.69 -4.71
N VAL A 123 2.36 0.29 -4.99
CA VAL A 123 2.27 1.14 -6.19
C VAL A 123 3.53 1.04 -7.03
N THR A 124 3.35 1.05 -8.34
CA THR A 124 4.48 1.12 -9.29
C THR A 124 4.86 2.54 -9.69
N SER A 125 4.04 3.53 -9.31
CA SER A 125 4.07 4.92 -9.76
C SER A 125 3.96 5.16 -11.27
N ALA A 126 3.22 6.20 -11.61
CA ALA A 126 3.10 6.73 -12.97
C ALA A 126 3.16 8.27 -13.00
N ALA A 127 3.42 8.91 -11.84
CA ALA A 127 3.39 10.36 -11.72
C ALA A 127 4.59 10.99 -12.46
N PRO A 128 4.36 11.98 -13.34
CA PRO A 128 5.42 12.78 -13.95
C PRO A 128 6.39 13.34 -12.92
N GLY A 129 7.67 13.48 -13.27
CA GLY A 129 8.69 14.01 -12.37
C GLY A 129 9.21 13.04 -11.31
N THR A 130 8.55 11.91 -11.03
CA THR A 130 9.00 10.95 -10.00
C THR A 130 10.44 10.48 -10.25
N ALA A 131 10.76 10.08 -11.48
CA ALA A 131 12.07 9.55 -11.83
C ALA A 131 13.23 10.50 -11.52
N ALA A 132 13.01 11.82 -11.61
CA ALA A 132 14.03 12.82 -11.35
C ALA A 132 14.43 12.90 -9.87
N ASN A 133 13.59 12.41 -8.96
CA ASN A 133 13.86 12.39 -7.52
C ASN A 133 14.74 11.19 -7.08
N PHE A 134 14.94 10.20 -7.95
CA PHE A 134 15.67 8.97 -7.62
C PHE A 134 16.88 8.78 -8.52
N THR A 135 17.98 8.31 -7.93
CA THR A 135 19.22 7.99 -8.66
C THR A 135 19.02 6.88 -9.70
N ALA A 136 18.01 6.04 -9.53
CA ALA A 136 17.61 5.01 -10.49
C ALA A 136 17.08 5.58 -11.82
N GLY A 137 16.63 6.84 -11.84
CA GLY A 137 16.04 7.46 -13.01
C GLY A 137 14.74 6.76 -13.45
N GLU A 138 14.45 6.81 -14.75
CA GLU A 138 13.20 6.27 -15.31
C GLU A 138 13.18 4.74 -15.25
N VAL A 139 12.18 4.17 -14.57
CA VAL A 139 11.90 2.72 -14.60
C VAL A 139 10.99 2.39 -15.78
N PRO A 140 11.43 1.58 -16.76
CA PRO A 140 10.64 1.27 -17.95
C PRO A 140 9.27 0.69 -17.60
N ARG A 141 8.22 1.22 -18.23
CA ARG A 141 6.83 0.80 -17.97
C ARG A 141 6.61 -0.72 -18.06
N ALA A 142 7.30 -1.37 -19.01
CA ALA A 142 7.24 -2.82 -19.20
C ALA A 142 7.83 -3.61 -18.03
N GLU A 143 8.75 -3.01 -17.26
CA GLU A 143 9.45 -3.65 -16.14
C GLU A 143 8.76 -3.40 -14.80
N ARG A 144 7.94 -2.34 -14.68
CA ARG A 144 7.34 -1.92 -13.41
C ARG A 144 6.54 -3.03 -12.72
N TYR A 145 5.66 -3.75 -13.42
CA TYR A 145 4.89 -4.85 -12.83
C TYR A 145 5.70 -6.12 -12.60
N PRO A 146 6.54 -6.60 -13.53
CA PRO A 146 7.48 -7.69 -13.25
C PRO A 146 8.35 -7.42 -12.00
N ARG A 147 8.90 -6.21 -11.87
CA ARG A 147 9.64 -5.75 -10.70
C ARG A 147 8.76 -5.74 -9.44
N ALA A 148 7.52 -5.26 -9.54
CA ALA A 148 6.57 -5.26 -8.42
C ALA A 148 6.24 -6.66 -7.91
N THR A 149 6.09 -7.64 -8.81
CA THR A 149 5.89 -9.05 -8.47
C THR A 149 7.09 -9.59 -7.70
N GLU A 150 8.31 -9.42 -8.22
CA GLU A 150 9.51 -9.91 -7.55
C GLU A 150 9.73 -9.21 -6.19
N PHE A 151 9.47 -7.90 -6.11
CA PHE A 151 9.51 -7.12 -4.89
C PHE A 151 8.55 -7.68 -3.84
N THR A 152 7.29 -7.91 -4.23
CA THR A 152 6.23 -8.39 -3.32
C THR A 152 6.49 -9.80 -2.82
N ASP A 153 6.98 -10.68 -3.69
CA ASP A 153 7.38 -12.04 -3.31
C ASP A 153 8.54 -12.01 -2.30
N LEU A 154 9.50 -11.11 -2.50
CA LEU A 154 10.62 -10.95 -1.60
C LEU A 154 10.19 -10.37 -0.24
N LEU A 155 9.25 -9.41 -0.20
CA LEU A 155 8.65 -8.96 1.06
C LEU A 155 8.04 -10.13 1.86
N LYS A 156 7.21 -10.94 1.20
CA LYS A 156 6.56 -12.12 1.82
C LYS A 156 7.59 -13.12 2.35
N ARG A 157 8.67 -13.37 1.61
CA ARG A 157 9.77 -14.24 2.05
C ARG A 157 10.49 -13.67 3.27
N LEU A 158 10.79 -12.38 3.27
CA LEU A 158 11.48 -11.70 4.38
C LEU A 158 10.62 -11.71 5.66
N TRP A 159 9.30 -11.51 5.56
CA TRP A 159 8.41 -11.62 6.72
C TRP A 159 8.25 -13.05 7.23
N GLY A 160 8.35 -14.04 6.33
CA GLY A 160 8.21 -15.46 6.66
C GLY A 160 9.50 -16.18 7.04
N SER A 161 10.68 -15.59 6.87
CA SER A 161 11.96 -16.31 7.00
C SER A 161 12.40 -16.56 8.44
N GLY A 162 11.94 -15.75 9.40
CA GLY A 162 12.43 -15.80 10.77
C GLY A 162 13.98 -15.72 10.83
N PRO A 163 14.65 -16.52 11.68
CA PRO A 163 16.10 -16.48 11.82
C PRO A 163 16.87 -17.15 10.66
N ASP A 164 16.19 -17.90 9.78
CA ASP A 164 16.85 -18.60 8.67
C ASP A 164 17.24 -17.65 7.52
N GLY A 165 16.66 -16.44 7.50
CA GLY A 165 16.96 -15.42 6.51
C GLY A 165 16.46 -15.74 5.11
N VAL A 166 16.88 -14.91 4.15
CA VAL A 166 16.50 -15.01 2.74
C VAL A 166 17.75 -14.92 1.87
N SER A 167 17.84 -15.81 0.88
CA SER A 167 18.80 -15.74 -0.22
C SER A 167 18.05 -15.89 -1.54
N VAL A 168 17.99 -14.82 -2.34
CA VAL A 168 17.29 -14.77 -3.62
C VAL A 168 18.18 -14.13 -4.67
N HIS A 169 18.34 -14.81 -5.79
CA HIS A 169 18.92 -14.25 -7.01
C HIS A 169 17.80 -14.16 -8.05
N GLY A 170 17.27 -12.97 -8.26
CA GLY A 170 16.15 -12.68 -9.16
C GLY A 170 16.56 -11.86 -10.38
N GLN A 171 15.58 -11.46 -11.19
CA GLN A 171 15.81 -10.61 -12.35
C GLN A 171 16.11 -9.16 -11.92
N PHE A 172 15.44 -8.70 -10.87
CA PHE A 172 15.46 -7.31 -10.43
C PHE A 172 16.20 -7.10 -9.11
N PHE A 173 16.25 -8.13 -8.27
CA PHE A 173 16.83 -8.07 -6.93
C PHE A 173 17.72 -9.28 -6.67
N ASP A 174 18.93 -9.01 -6.19
CA ASP A 174 19.84 -10.01 -5.63
C ASP A 174 20.03 -9.69 -4.14
N VAL A 175 19.39 -10.49 -3.29
CA VAL A 175 19.28 -10.20 -1.85
C VAL A 175 19.69 -11.43 -1.05
N ARG A 176 20.64 -11.21 -0.14
CA ARG A 176 21.04 -12.16 0.90
C ARG A 176 21.05 -11.47 2.25
N THR A 177 20.26 -11.99 3.18
CA THR A 177 20.20 -11.49 4.56
C THR A 177 19.86 -12.61 5.52
N ASP A 178 20.48 -12.62 6.70
CA ASP A 178 20.15 -13.46 7.86
C ASP A 178 19.40 -12.66 8.94
N ALA A 179 19.13 -11.38 8.69
CA ALA A 179 18.45 -10.51 9.63
C ALA A 179 16.95 -10.84 9.66
N GLY A 180 16.54 -11.50 10.75
CA GLY A 180 15.13 -11.73 11.04
C GLY A 180 14.37 -10.42 11.25
N LEU A 181 13.12 -10.38 10.78
CA LEU A 181 12.19 -9.27 11.00
C LEU A 181 11.27 -9.57 12.19
N PRO A 182 10.70 -8.53 12.84
CA PRO A 182 9.66 -8.74 13.85
C PRO A 182 8.52 -9.59 13.27
N PRO A 183 8.05 -10.63 13.99
CA PRO A 183 6.95 -11.44 13.51
C PRO A 183 5.68 -10.60 13.45
N SER A 184 4.95 -10.74 12.35
CA SER A 184 3.66 -10.10 12.15
C SER A 184 2.57 -10.85 12.90
N PRO A 185 1.74 -10.19 13.74
CA PRO A 185 0.59 -10.83 14.40
C PRO A 185 -0.45 -11.42 13.43
N GLN A 186 -0.47 -10.93 12.19
CA GLN A 186 -1.36 -11.36 11.11
C GLN A 186 -0.66 -12.28 10.08
N GLY A 187 0.55 -12.79 10.39
CA GLY A 187 1.36 -13.61 9.51
C GLY A 187 2.26 -12.78 8.59
N HIS A 188 1.68 -11.81 7.89
CA HIS A 188 2.40 -10.70 7.26
C HIS A 188 1.48 -9.47 7.14
N PRO A 189 2.01 -8.24 7.03
CA PRO A 189 1.19 -7.05 6.80
C PRO A 189 0.22 -7.20 5.62
N VAL A 190 -1.01 -6.69 5.75
CA VAL A 190 -2.03 -6.76 4.68
C VAL A 190 -1.51 -6.12 3.41
N LEU A 191 -1.70 -6.77 2.26
CA LEU A 191 -1.34 -6.21 0.96
C LEU A 191 -2.57 -5.62 0.26
N MET A 192 -2.43 -4.39 -0.20
CA MET A 192 -3.42 -3.65 -0.98
C MET A 192 -2.82 -3.22 -2.32
N GLN A 193 -3.66 -3.10 -3.34
CA GLN A 193 -3.25 -2.69 -4.68
C GLN A 193 -4.35 -1.86 -5.36
N ALA A 194 -3.98 -0.85 -6.14
CA ALA A 194 -4.91 0.12 -6.75
C ALA A 194 -4.75 0.30 -8.28
N GLY A 195 -4.21 -0.69 -8.98
CA GLY A 195 -3.85 -0.63 -10.39
C GLY A 195 -5.01 -1.01 -11.30
N GLU A 196 -5.42 -0.08 -12.16
CA GLU A 196 -6.58 -0.28 -13.05
C GLU A 196 -6.20 -0.80 -14.46
N SER A 197 -4.93 -0.67 -14.85
CA SER A 197 -4.44 -1.21 -16.12
C SER A 197 -4.60 -2.74 -16.14
N PRO A 198 -4.66 -3.40 -17.32
CA PRO A 198 -4.73 -4.87 -17.39
C PRO A 198 -3.64 -5.55 -16.56
N ALA A 199 -2.38 -5.13 -16.71
CA ALA A 199 -1.26 -5.64 -15.91
C ALA A 199 -1.41 -5.33 -14.40
N GLY A 200 -2.01 -4.19 -14.05
CA GLY A 200 -2.32 -3.84 -12.66
C GLY A 200 -3.36 -4.75 -12.02
N ARG A 201 -4.42 -5.06 -12.78
CA ARG A 201 -5.47 -6.00 -12.36
C ARG A 201 -4.93 -7.41 -12.20
N ASP A 202 -4.10 -7.86 -13.14
CA ASP A 202 -3.44 -9.17 -13.06
C ASP A 202 -2.51 -9.24 -11.84
N PHE A 203 -1.74 -8.17 -11.59
CA PHE A 203 -0.86 -8.06 -10.41
C PHE A 203 -1.68 -8.07 -9.11
N ALA A 204 -2.76 -7.30 -9.03
CA ALA A 204 -3.67 -7.30 -7.87
C ALA A 204 -4.22 -8.70 -7.59
N ALA A 205 -4.71 -9.38 -8.64
CA ALA A 205 -5.29 -10.72 -8.54
C ALA A 205 -4.27 -11.79 -8.09
N SER A 206 -2.97 -11.56 -8.30
CA SER A 206 -1.92 -12.51 -7.93
C SER A 206 -1.69 -12.63 -6.42
N GLY A 207 -2.12 -11.66 -5.61
CA GLY A 207 -1.88 -11.75 -4.18
C GLY A 207 -2.18 -10.52 -3.32
N ALA A 208 -2.96 -9.54 -3.81
CA ALA A 208 -3.49 -8.48 -2.96
C ALA A 208 -4.71 -9.00 -2.17
N ALA A 209 -4.76 -8.69 -0.88
CA ALA A 209 -5.92 -8.98 -0.03
C ALA A 209 -7.03 -7.93 -0.21
N LEU A 210 -6.65 -6.70 -0.56
CA LEU A 210 -7.56 -5.59 -0.85
C LEU A 210 -7.22 -5.00 -2.23
N VAL A 211 -8.24 -4.81 -3.07
CA VAL A 211 -8.09 -4.10 -4.35
C VAL A 211 -8.92 -2.83 -4.29
N PHE A 212 -8.27 -1.69 -4.46
CA PHE A 212 -8.93 -0.39 -4.56
C PHE A 212 -9.20 -0.05 -6.02
N THR A 213 -10.44 0.28 -6.34
CA THR A 213 -10.88 0.49 -7.73
C THR A 213 -11.78 1.73 -7.80
N GLY A 214 -11.55 2.60 -8.77
CA GLY A 214 -12.47 3.68 -9.11
C GLY A 214 -13.51 3.21 -10.14
N PHE A 215 -14.80 3.25 -9.78
CA PHE A 215 -15.88 3.06 -10.75
C PHE A 215 -16.89 4.19 -10.65
N GLU A 216 -17.25 4.78 -11.79
CA GLU A 216 -18.28 5.82 -11.88
C GLU A 216 -19.70 5.23 -11.98
N SER A 217 -19.86 3.95 -12.34
CA SER A 217 -21.17 3.29 -12.43
C SER A 217 -21.13 1.77 -12.24
N VAL A 218 -22.20 1.23 -11.65
CA VAL A 218 -22.37 -0.21 -11.31
C VAL A 218 -22.47 -1.11 -12.56
N GLU A 219 -22.95 -0.57 -13.68
CA GLU A 219 -23.20 -1.37 -14.91
C GLU A 219 -21.93 -1.84 -15.61
N ARG A 220 -20.76 -1.27 -15.27
CA ARG A 220 -19.46 -1.65 -15.86
C ARG A 220 -18.84 -2.92 -15.26
N ASP A 221 -19.44 -3.46 -14.20
CA ASP A 221 -18.87 -4.50 -13.32
C ASP A 221 -18.80 -5.92 -13.96
N SER A 222 -19.76 -6.28 -14.82
CA SER A 222 -19.89 -7.68 -15.30
C SER A 222 -18.72 -8.23 -16.15
N ARG A 223 -17.73 -7.42 -16.52
CA ARG A 223 -16.54 -7.86 -17.30
C ARG A 223 -15.20 -7.67 -16.58
N SER A 224 -15.20 -7.15 -15.35
CA SER A 224 -13.97 -6.72 -14.65
C SER A 224 -13.71 -7.44 -13.33
N THR A 225 -14.69 -8.18 -12.81
CA THR A 225 -14.43 -9.23 -11.82
C THR A 225 -13.58 -10.32 -12.48
N PRO A 226 -12.42 -10.72 -11.91
CA PRO A 226 -11.64 -11.82 -12.46
C PRO A 226 -12.51 -13.08 -12.42
N THR A 227 -12.87 -13.61 -13.59
CA THR A 227 -13.43 -14.96 -13.67
C THR A 227 -12.34 -15.93 -13.23
N SER A 228 -12.35 -16.32 -11.95
CA SER A 228 -11.59 -17.48 -11.49
C SER A 228 -12.23 -18.73 -12.10
N SER A 229 -11.87 -19.06 -13.33
CA SER A 229 -12.26 -20.30 -13.97
C SER A 229 -11.06 -20.98 -14.61
N SER A 230 -10.39 -21.83 -13.82
CA SER A 230 -10.04 -23.23 -14.13
C SER A 230 -8.74 -23.65 -13.44
N GLY A 231 -8.80 -24.72 -12.65
CA GLY A 231 -7.61 -25.45 -12.18
C GLY A 231 -7.39 -25.53 -10.66
N SER A 232 -8.40 -25.92 -9.87
CA SER A 232 -8.15 -26.41 -8.50
C SER A 232 -8.12 -27.95 -8.51
N PRO A 233 -7.03 -28.62 -8.08
CA PRO A 233 -7.06 -30.05 -7.81
C PRO A 233 -7.87 -30.29 -6.53
N ARG A 234 -8.86 -31.18 -6.62
CA ARG A 234 -9.67 -31.63 -5.48
C ARG A 234 -8.77 -32.17 -4.36
N VAL A 235 -8.75 -31.51 -3.21
CA VAL A 235 -8.24 -32.10 -1.96
C VAL A 235 -9.44 -32.54 -1.11
N GLY A 236 -9.49 -33.85 -0.87
CA GLY A 236 -10.58 -34.53 -0.18
C GLY A 236 -10.71 -34.14 1.29
N ALA A 237 -11.95 -33.94 1.71
CA ALA A 237 -12.32 -33.73 3.10
C ALA A 237 -11.97 -34.95 3.96
N THR A 238 -11.10 -34.78 4.94
CA THR A 238 -10.90 -35.73 6.03
C THR A 238 -11.80 -35.33 7.19
N ARG A 239 -12.85 -36.13 7.43
CA ARG A 239 -13.65 -36.09 8.67
C ARG A 239 -12.77 -36.49 9.84
N ARG A 240 -12.64 -35.64 10.85
CA ARG A 240 -12.19 -36.06 12.18
C ARG A 240 -13.36 -36.68 12.94
N ARG A 241 -13.09 -37.84 13.54
CA ARG A 241 -13.86 -38.41 14.65
C ARG A 241 -13.47 -37.72 15.94
#